data_AF-J9GG18-F1
#
_entry.id   AF-J9GG18-F1
#
_cell.length_a   1.000
_cell.length_b   1.000
_cell.length_c   1.000
_cell.angle_alpha   90.00
_cell.angle_beta   90.00
_cell.angle_gamma   90.00
#
_symmetry.space_group_name_H-M   'P 1'
#
loop_
_entity.id
_entity.type
_entity.pdbx_description
1 polymer ?
#
loop_
_entity_poly.entity_id
_entity_poly.type
_entity_poly.pdbx_seq_one_letter_code
_entity_poly.pdbx_strand_id
1 'polypeptide(L)' 'MISIPPQFAVSDLVNRIKTATSKAIRKKHANAIAPFLWGSRFWSNSYCAISVGEGRSIESIKKYIEGQKLPS' A
#
# COMPACT_ATOMS: atom_id res chain seq x y z
N MET A 1 5.53 -1.60 6.68
CA MET A 1 4.33 -2.45 6.59
C MET A 1 3.11 -1.54 6.61
N ILE A 2 2.08 -1.81 5.81
CA ILE A 2 0.89 -0.94 5.69
C ILE A 2 -0.36 -1.80 5.89
N SER A 3 -1.32 -1.31 6.67
CA SER A 3 -2.67 -1.88 6.76
C SER A 3 -3.61 -1.02 5.94
N ILE A 4 -4.37 -1.63 5.03
CA ILE A 4 -5.39 -0.94 4.23
C ILE A 4 -6.75 -1.61 4.40
N PRO A 5 -7.84 -0.83 4.43
CA PRO A 5 -9.18 -1.39 4.35
C PRO A 5 -9.35 -2.19 3.05
N PRO A 6 -10.07 -3.33 3.09
CA PRO A 6 -10.18 -4.24 1.94
C PRO A 6 -10.93 -3.63 0.74
N GLN A 7 -11.69 -2.55 0.95
CA GLN A 7 -12.38 -1.84 -0.13
C GLN A 7 -11.44 -1.07 -1.08
N PHE A 8 -10.17 -0.86 -0.70
CA PHE A 8 -9.23 -0.11 -1.50
C PHE A 8 -8.27 -1.03 -2.24
N ALA A 9 -8.07 -0.76 -3.53
CA ALA A 9 -7.06 -1.46 -4.32
C ALA A 9 -5.64 -1.08 -3.85
N VAL A 10 -4.75 -2.08 -3.76
CA VAL A 10 -3.33 -1.86 -3.42
C VAL A 10 -2.67 -0.91 -4.42
N SER A 11 -3.00 -1.02 -5.71
CA SER A 11 -2.49 -0.17 -6.78
C SER A 11 -2.78 1.31 -6.54
N ASP A 12 -3.99 1.63 -6.09
CA ASP A 12 -4.41 3.02 -5.85
C ASP A 12 -3.62 3.65 -4.71
N LEU A 13 -3.42 2.90 -3.62
CA LEU A 13 -2.58 3.33 -2.50
C LEU A 13 -1.15 3.59 -2.98
N VAL A 14 -0.54 2.62 -3.68
CA VAL A 14 0.84 2.73 -4.16
C VAL A 14 0.99 3.93 -5.10
N ASN A 15 0.04 4.14 -6.00
CA ASN A 15 0.04 5.29 -6.92
C ASN A 15 -0.03 6.62 -6.17
N ARG A 16 -0.89 6.71 -5.15
CA ARG A 16 -0.99 7.91 -4.30
C ARG A 16 0.30 8.17 -3.54
N ILE A 17 0.88 7.14 -2.93
CA ILE A 17 2.15 7.26 -2.19
C ILE A 17 3.27 7.72 -3.12
N LYS A 18 3.47 7.05 -4.25
CA LYS A 18 4.54 7.39 -5.22
C LYS A 18 4.37 8.81 -5.76
N THR A 19 3.14 9.21 -6.07
CA THR A 19 2.84 10.57 -6.56
C THR A 19 3.09 11.63 -5.49
N ALA A 20 2.54 11.44 -4.30
CA ALA A 20 2.65 12.41 -3.20
C ALA A 20 4.10 12.59 -2.76
N THR A 21 4.85 11.49 -2.61
CA THR A 21 6.26 11.51 -2.22
C THR A 21 7.14 12.13 -3.30
N SER A 22 6.93 11.82 -4.58
CA SER A 22 7.64 12.47 -5.69
C SER A 22 7.48 13.99 -5.64
N LYS A 23 6.23 14.46 -5.51
CA LYS A 23 5.92 15.90 -5.41
C LYS A 23 6.55 16.54 -4.17
N ALA A 24 6.45 15.89 -3.01
CA ALA A 24 6.98 16.41 -1.76
C ALA A 24 8.51 16.50 -1.76
N ILE A 25 9.20 15.46 -2.24
CA ILE A 25 10.67 15.40 -2.29
C ILE A 25 11.19 16.45 -3.26
N ARG A 26 10.63 16.53 -4.47
CA ARG A 26 11.02 17.55 -5.45
C ARG A 26 10.80 18.97 -4.92
N LYS A 27 9.74 19.21 -4.15
CA LYS A 27 9.49 20.52 -3.53
C LYS A 27 10.52 20.87 -2.44
N LYS A 28 10.88 19.91 -1.59
CA LYS A 28 11.73 20.16 -0.40
C LYS A 28 13.23 20.04 -0.67
N HIS A 29 13.62 19.24 -1.66
CA HIS A 29 15.02 18.84 -1.86
C HIS A 29 15.49 19.00 -3.31
N ALA A 30 14.88 19.90 -4.09
CA ALA A 30 15.18 20.10 -5.52
C ALA A 30 16.67 20.19 -5.82
N ASN A 31 17.39 21.05 -5.10
CA ASN A 31 18.82 21.29 -5.33
C ASN A 31 19.68 20.05 -5.05
N ALA A 32 19.31 19.27 -4.03
CA ALA A 32 20.06 18.07 -3.63
C ALA A 32 19.85 16.91 -4.62
N ILE A 33 18.65 16.78 -5.21
CA ILE A 33 18.34 15.69 -6.13
C ILE A 33 18.68 16.01 -7.59
N ALA A 34 18.81 17.28 -7.96
CA ALA A 34 19.05 17.73 -9.34
C ALA A 34 20.25 17.04 -10.04
N PRO A 35 21.40 16.80 -9.36
CA PRO A 35 22.53 16.11 -9.98
C PRO A 35 22.26 14.63 -10.31
N PHE A 36 21.34 14.00 -9.58
CA PHE A 36 21.10 12.55 -9.66
C PHE A 36 19.84 12.19 -10.46
N LEU A 37 18.88 13.11 -10.55
CA LEU A 37 17.56 12.84 -11.10
C LEU A 37 17.11 13.97 -12.02
N TRP A 38 17.63 13.94 -13.26
CA TRP A 38 17.29 14.89 -14.33
C TRP A 38 15.98 14.55 -15.07
N GLY A 39 15.45 13.33 -14.90
CA GLY A 39 14.22 12.88 -15.54
C GLY A 39 12.93 13.33 -14.84
N SER A 40 11.81 13.29 -15.55
CA SER A 40 10.48 13.64 -15.01
C SER A 40 9.97 12.64 -13.96
N ARG A 41 10.35 11.36 -14.09
CA ARG A 41 9.90 10.31 -13.18
C ARG A 41 10.84 10.14 -11.99
N PHE A 42 10.27 10.17 -10.79
CA PHE A 42 11.01 9.97 -9.54
C PHE A 42 11.10 8.48 -9.17
N TRP A 43 9.99 7.77 -9.31
CA TRP A 43 9.91 6.34 -9.01
C TRP A 43 9.83 5.52 -10.30
N SER A 44 10.31 4.27 -10.28
CA SER A 44 10.01 3.30 -11.34
C SER A 44 8.50 3.12 -11.50
N ASN A 45 8.04 2.69 -12.67
CA ASN A 45 6.63 2.35 -12.88
C ASN A 45 6.18 1.17 -12.01
N SER A 46 7.06 0.20 -11.83
CA SER A 46 6.77 -1.03 -11.12
C SER A 46 6.62 -0.81 -9.61
N TYR A 47 5.97 -1.77 -8.95
CA TYR A 47 5.93 -1.89 -7.50
C TYR A 47 5.84 -3.37 -7.12
N CYS A 48 6.21 -3.69 -5.88
CA CYS A 48 6.03 -5.02 -5.30
C CYS A 48 5.15 -4.88 -4.06
N ALA A 49 4.20 -5.78 -3.90
CA ALA A 49 3.34 -5.88 -2.72
C ALA A 49 3.29 -7.33 -2.28
N ILE A 50 3.55 -7.56 -1.00
CA ILE A 50 3.59 -8.90 -0.40
C ILE A 50 2.60 -8.88 0.77
N SER A 51 1.67 -9.81 0.78
CA SER A 51 0.75 -9.98 1.90
C SER A 51 1.50 -10.48 3.12
N VAL A 52 1.28 -9.83 4.26
CA VAL A 52 1.81 -10.26 5.55
C VAL A 52 0.63 -10.62 6.43
N GLY A 53 0.66 -11.81 7.02
CA GLY A 53 -0.31 -12.26 7.98
C GLY A 53 0.31 -13.29 8.91
N GLU A 54 0.05 -13.13 10.19
CA GLU A 54 0.17 -14.24 11.13
C GLU A 54 -1.02 -15.16 10.81
N GLY A 55 -0.77 -16.40 10.41
CA GLY A 55 -1.83 -17.33 10.00
C GLY A 55 -3.00 -17.26 10.98
N ARG A 56 -4.20 -16.88 10.49
CA ARG A 56 -5.38 -16.77 11.36
C ARG A 56 -5.53 -18.10 12.08
N SER A 57 -5.60 -18.06 13.41
CA SER A 57 -5.84 -19.28 14.18
C SER A 57 -7.13 -19.93 13.69
N ILE A 58 -7.13 -21.27 13.58
CA ILE A 58 -8.33 -22.05 13.22
C ILE A 58 -9.51 -21.62 14.11
N GLU A 59 -9.22 -21.31 15.37
CA GLU A 59 -10.18 -20.80 16.35
C GLU A 59 -10.85 -19.47 15.92
N SER A 60 -10.08 -18.55 15.32
CA SER A 60 -10.62 -17.26 14.84
C SER A 60 -11.57 -17.46 13.66
N ILE A 61 -11.23 -18.39 12.76
CA ILE A 61 -12.07 -18.74 11.61
C ILE A 61 -13.35 -19.44 12.09
N LYS A 62 -13.22 -20.39 13.02
CA LYS A 62 -14.34 -21.13 13.62
C LYS A 62 -15.35 -20.19 14.27
N LYS A 63 -14.89 -19.29 15.15
CA LYS A 63 -15.74 -18.28 15.81
C LYS A 63 -16.46 -17.37 14.80
N TYR A 64 -15.78 -17.00 13.71
CA TYR A 64 -16.39 -16.19 12.66
C TYR A 64 -17.52 -16.93 11.94
N ILE A 65 -17.36 -18.23 11.67
CA ILE A 65 -18.39 -19.06 11.01
C ILE A 65 -19.58 -19.32 11.95
N GLU A 66 -19.34 -19.74 13.18
CA GLU A 66 -20.39 -20.04 14.17
C GLU A 66 -21.25 -18.82 14.52
N GLY A 67 -20.69 -17.61 14.45
CA GLY A 67 -21.40 -16.36 14.67
C GLY A 67 -22.26 -15.87 13.49
N GLN A 68 -22.20 -16.51 12.33
CA GLN A 68 -23.05 -16.14 11.18
C GLN A 68 -24.49 -16.63 11.41
N LYS A 69 -25.46 -15.71 11.29
CA LYS A 69 -26.88 -16.11 11.32
C LYS A 69 -27.16 -16.99 10.10
N LEU A 70 -27.79 -18.13 10.32
CA LEU A 70 -28.28 -18.98 9.24
C LEU A 70 -29.29 -18.18 8.40
N PRO A 71 -29.18 -18.19 7.06
CA PRO A 71 -30.18 -17.60 6.18
C PRO A 71 -31.54 -18.26 6.45
N SER A 72 -32.59 -17.46 6.58
CA SER A 72 -33.99 -17.91 6.70
C SER A 72 -34.51 -18.47 5.39
#